data_AF-A0A0R2NUM1-F1
#
_entry.id   AF-A0A0R2NUM1-F1
#
_cell.length_a   1.000
_cell.length_b   1.000
_cell.length_c   1.000
_cell.angle_alpha   90.00
_cell.angle_beta   90.00
_cell.angle_gamma   90.00
#
_symmetry.space_group_name_H-M   'P 1'
#
loop_
_entity.id
_entity.type
_entity.pdbx_description
1 polymer ?
#
loop_
_entity_poly.entity_id
_entity_poly.type
_entity_poly.pdbx_seq_one_letter_code
_entity_poly.pdbx_strand_id
1 'polypeptide(L)'
;MQLKEQGVIHTNIELSEYADWDMFRSAYDWLVVQMVKRIGTPPSGVAYPFWAWHTMDWKHKKPDLRSMEFRGYSVPCVCLELEIPDNQVLLNDEENWNTILNRGYLGDATSDAEFDAEMAWFDTLPVEKQQLVQH
;
A
#
# COMPACT_ATOMS: atom_id res chain seq x y z
N MET A 1 -13.70 -9.84 18.98
CA MET A 1 -12.83 -9.53 17.82
C MET A 1 -13.49 -10.15 16.61
N GLN A 2 -13.81 -9.37 15.58
CA GLN A 2 -14.64 -9.79 14.44
C GLN A 2 -14.22 -11.15 13.86
N LEU A 3 -12.91 -11.37 13.67
CA LEU A 3 -12.38 -12.64 13.16
C LEU A 3 -12.70 -13.85 14.07
N LYS A 4 -12.69 -13.69 15.40
CA LYS A 4 -13.02 -14.77 16.35
C LYS A 4 -14.52 -15.09 16.37
N GLU A 5 -15.36 -14.10 16.12
CA GLU A 5 -16.82 -14.23 16.23
C GLU A 5 -17.47 -14.65 14.90
N GLN A 6 -16.96 -14.11 13.79
CA GLN A 6 -17.58 -14.25 12.46
C GLN A 6 -16.73 -15.10 11.51
N GLY A 7 -15.47 -15.40 11.86
CA GLY A 7 -14.52 -16.06 10.95
C GLY A 7 -14.10 -15.19 9.75
N VAL A 8 -14.53 -13.93 9.71
CA VAL A 8 -14.30 -12.99 8.62
C VAL A 8 -13.79 -11.68 9.20
N ILE A 9 -12.87 -11.05 8.48
CA ILE A 9 -12.38 -9.71 8.78
C ILE A 9 -12.46 -8.88 7.49
N HIS A 10 -13.06 -7.71 7.58
CA HIS A 10 -13.06 -6.72 6.51
C HIS A 10 -12.30 -5.49 6.96
N THR A 11 -11.69 -4.79 6.01
CA THR A 11 -11.17 -3.45 6.29
C THR A 11 -12.32 -2.52 6.66
N ASN A 12 -12.06 -1.63 7.60
CA ASN A 12 -12.95 -0.53 7.90
C ASN A 12 -12.10 0.73 8.04
N ILE A 13 -12.15 1.58 7.01
CA ILE A 13 -11.31 2.78 6.95
C ILE A 13 -11.60 3.75 8.10
N GLU A 14 -12.82 3.76 8.63
CA GLU A 14 -13.21 4.60 9.77
C GLU A 14 -12.55 4.16 11.09
N LEU A 15 -11.90 2.99 11.11
CA LEU A 15 -11.08 2.53 12.24
C LEU A 15 -9.58 2.82 12.04
N SER A 16 -9.18 3.40 10.90
CA SER A 16 -7.80 3.80 10.65
C SER A 16 -7.47 5.08 11.42
N GLU A 17 -6.28 5.14 12.03
CA GLU A 17 -5.77 6.38 12.64
C GLU A 17 -5.56 7.50 11.60
N TYR A 18 -5.43 7.12 10.32
CA TYR A 18 -5.22 8.03 9.19
C TYR A 18 -6.50 8.24 8.36
N ALA A 19 -7.67 7.83 8.87
CA ALA A 19 -8.94 7.95 8.14
C ALA A 19 -9.23 9.38 7.69
N ASP A 20 -8.87 10.38 8.47
CA ASP A 20 -9.13 11.79 8.15
C ASP A 20 -8.08 12.39 7.20
N TRP A 21 -7.04 11.64 6.84
CA TRP A 21 -5.98 12.14 5.98
C TRP A 21 -6.34 11.89 4.51
N ASP A 22 -6.62 12.97 3.79
CA ASP A 22 -7.02 12.94 2.37
C ASP A 22 -6.02 12.17 1.48
N MET A 23 -4.71 12.30 1.76
CA MET A 23 -3.66 11.57 1.04
C MET A 23 -3.76 10.04 1.26
N PHE A 24 -4.12 9.61 2.47
CA PHE A 24 -4.28 8.19 2.80
C PHE A 24 -5.46 7.58 2.04
N ARG A 25 -6.61 8.27 2.02
CA ARG A 25 -7.79 7.83 1.24
C ARG A 25 -7.50 7.78 -0.24
N SER A 26 -6.90 8.85 -0.79
CA SER A 26 -6.54 8.95 -2.21
C SER A 26 -5.64 7.78 -2.65
N ALA A 27 -4.61 7.46 -1.87
CA ALA A 27 -3.69 6.37 -2.18
C ALA A 27 -4.37 4.99 -2.14
N TYR A 28 -5.27 4.76 -1.18
CA TYR A 28 -6.04 3.52 -1.10
C TYR A 28 -7.09 3.39 -2.22
N ASP A 29 -7.71 4.50 -2.63
CA ASP A 29 -8.60 4.53 -3.79
C ASP A 29 -7.84 4.17 -5.07
N TRP A 30 -6.63 4.71 -5.25
CA TRP A 30 -5.73 4.33 -6.35
C TRP A 30 -5.40 2.83 -6.30
N LEU A 31 -5.08 2.29 -5.11
CA LEU A 31 -4.77 0.86 -4.93
C LEU A 31 -5.95 -0.03 -5.31
N VAL A 32 -7.17 0.34 -4.92
CA VAL A 32 -8.41 -0.35 -5.31
C VAL A 32 -8.55 -0.37 -6.83
N VAL A 33 -8.33 0.74 -7.51
CA VAL A 33 -8.36 0.81 -8.98
C VAL A 33 -7.32 -0.12 -9.60
N GLN A 34 -6.10 -0.17 -9.07
CA GLN A 34 -5.06 -1.07 -9.58
C GLN A 34 -5.38 -2.55 -9.36
N MET A 35 -5.99 -2.89 -8.22
CA MET A 35 -6.44 -4.26 -7.93
C MET A 35 -7.59 -4.66 -8.85
N VAL A 36 -8.61 -3.81 -9.03
CA VAL A 36 -9.72 -4.08 -9.95
C VAL A 36 -9.23 -4.36 -11.36
N LYS A 37 -8.24 -3.60 -11.85
CA LYS A 37 -7.65 -3.78 -13.18
C LYS A 37 -6.92 -5.11 -13.35
N ARG A 38 -6.33 -5.69 -12.29
CA ARG A 38 -5.41 -6.84 -12.39
C ARG A 38 -5.98 -8.14 -11.85
N ILE A 39 -6.77 -8.08 -10.77
CA ILE A 39 -7.29 -9.24 -10.05
C ILE A 39 -8.83 -9.26 -9.96
N GLY A 40 -9.50 -8.21 -10.47
CA GLY A 40 -10.96 -8.16 -10.56
C GLY A 40 -11.65 -7.48 -9.38
N THR A 41 -12.98 -7.55 -9.37
CA THR A 41 -13.82 -6.82 -8.40
C THR A 41 -13.65 -7.35 -6.97
N PRO A 42 -13.67 -6.48 -5.94
CA PRO A 42 -13.57 -6.91 -4.56
C PRO A 42 -14.78 -7.76 -4.14
N PRO A 43 -14.65 -8.56 -3.06
CA PRO A 43 -15.78 -9.25 -2.45
C PRO A 43 -16.89 -8.27 -2.02
N SER A 44 -18.12 -8.78 -1.95
CA SER A 44 -19.28 -7.97 -1.54
C SER A 44 -19.08 -7.36 -0.15
N GLY A 45 -19.25 -6.04 -0.05
CA GLY A 45 -19.11 -5.29 1.21
C GLY A 45 -17.67 -4.94 1.59
N VAL A 46 -16.69 -5.19 0.72
CA VAL A 46 -15.29 -4.79 0.92
C VAL A 46 -15.00 -3.56 0.08
N ALA A 47 -14.63 -2.45 0.74
CA ALA A 47 -14.26 -1.21 0.07
C ALA A 47 -12.76 -1.13 -0.22
N TYR A 48 -11.92 -1.55 0.73
CA TYR A 48 -10.47 -1.41 0.65
C TYR A 48 -9.74 -2.74 0.89
N PRO A 49 -8.57 -2.95 0.28
CA PRO A 49 -7.77 -4.13 0.53
C PRO A 49 -7.02 -4.04 1.86
N PHE A 50 -6.57 -5.19 2.38
CA PHE A 50 -5.51 -5.21 3.38
C PHE A 50 -4.16 -5.06 2.68
N TRP A 51 -3.31 -4.18 3.21
CA TRP A 51 -1.90 -4.17 2.86
C TRP A 51 -1.15 -5.07 3.85
N ALA A 52 -0.32 -5.98 3.33
CA ALA A 52 0.43 -6.92 4.14
C ALA A 52 1.80 -7.19 3.49
N TRP A 53 2.78 -7.50 4.33
CA TRP A 53 4.11 -7.88 3.88
C TRP A 53 4.11 -9.30 3.33
N HIS A 54 4.45 -9.47 2.05
CA HIS A 54 4.74 -10.79 1.46
C HIS A 54 6.17 -11.25 1.77
N THR A 55 7.13 -10.32 1.67
CA THR A 55 8.56 -10.54 1.94
C THR A 55 9.12 -9.34 2.66
N MET A 56 9.97 -9.56 3.66
CA MET A 56 10.73 -8.52 4.35
C MET A 56 12.22 -8.87 4.32
N ASP A 57 13.09 -7.89 4.07
CA ASP A 57 14.53 -8.09 3.89
C ASP A 57 14.85 -9.25 2.92
N TRP A 58 14.11 -9.32 1.82
CA TRP A 58 14.25 -10.35 0.78
C TRP A 58 14.02 -11.79 1.28
N LYS A 59 13.33 -11.95 2.42
CA LYS A 59 13.06 -13.25 3.04
C LYS A 59 11.57 -13.42 3.28
N HIS A 60 11.04 -14.54 2.77
CA HIS A 60 9.70 -15.00 3.09
C HIS A 60 9.74 -15.76 4.41
N LYS A 61 9.61 -15.05 5.53
CA LYS A 61 9.56 -15.62 6.88
C LYS A 61 8.81 -14.69 7.82
N LYS A 62 8.35 -15.23 8.93
CA LYS A 62 7.85 -14.42 10.05
C LYS A 62 8.88 -13.34 10.44
N PRO A 63 8.48 -12.05 10.47
CA PRO A 63 9.38 -10.99 10.88
C PRO A 63 9.74 -11.08 12.36
N ASP A 64 10.90 -10.54 12.73
CA ASP A 64 11.26 -10.40 14.14
C ASP A 64 10.47 -9.24 14.74
N LEU A 65 9.38 -9.53 15.46
CA LEU A 65 8.51 -8.52 16.08
C LEU A 65 9.22 -7.66 17.16
N ARG A 66 10.48 -7.93 17.47
CA ARG A 66 11.31 -7.10 18.35
C ARG A 66 12.07 -6.01 17.58
N SER A 67 12.05 -6.03 16.24
CA SER A 67 12.69 -5.04 15.38
C SER A 67 12.03 -3.66 15.52
N MET A 68 12.70 -2.61 15.05
CA MET A 68 12.27 -1.23 15.30
C MET A 68 10.95 -0.89 14.60
N GLU A 69 10.70 -1.51 13.46
CA GLU A 69 9.54 -1.35 12.58
C GLU A 69 8.23 -1.80 13.25
N PHE A 70 8.33 -2.72 14.23
CA PHE A 70 7.18 -3.22 14.99
C PHE A 70 7.14 -2.69 16.43
N ARG A 71 8.02 -1.74 16.78
CA ARG A 71 7.98 -1.05 18.07
C ARG A 71 7.04 0.16 17.96
N GLY A 72 6.49 0.56 19.10
CA GLY A 72 5.67 1.79 19.20
C GLY A 72 4.17 1.56 19.28
N TYR A 73 3.69 0.33 19.06
CA TYR A 73 2.29 0.00 19.33
C TYR A 73 2.03 -0.04 20.84
N SER A 74 1.07 0.76 21.30
CA SER A 74 0.67 0.87 22.71
C SER A 74 -0.30 -0.23 23.15
N VAL A 75 -0.84 -0.98 22.19
CA VAL A 75 -1.82 -2.06 22.40
C VAL A 75 -1.21 -3.42 22.05
N PRO A 76 -1.69 -4.52 22.65
CA PRO A 76 -1.27 -5.86 22.24
C PRO A 76 -1.60 -6.13 20.77
N CYS A 77 -0.55 -6.39 19.98
CA CYS A 77 -0.67 -6.77 18.58
C CYS A 77 -0.36 -8.26 18.38
N VAL A 78 -0.90 -8.84 17.31
CA VAL A 78 -0.62 -10.22 16.88
C VAL A 78 -0.15 -10.20 15.43
N CYS A 79 0.76 -11.12 15.09
CA CYS A 79 1.16 -11.36 13.71
C CYS A 79 0.22 -12.40 13.10
N LEU A 80 -0.40 -12.05 11.97
CA LEU A 80 -1.20 -12.96 11.16
C LEU A 80 -0.37 -13.42 9.96
N GLU A 81 -0.47 -14.71 9.65
CA GLU A 81 0.04 -15.29 8.41
C GLU A 81 -1.17 -15.66 7.55
N LEU A 82 -1.14 -15.29 6.28
CA LEU A 82 -2.27 -15.41 5.36
C LEU A 82 -1.86 -16.27 4.18
N GLU A 83 -2.62 -17.33 3.90
CA GLU A 83 -2.48 -18.14 2.69
C GLU A 83 -3.60 -17.73 1.73
N ILE A 84 -3.24 -16.98 0.69
CA ILE A 84 -4.16 -16.38 -0.27
C ILE A 84 -3.75 -16.82 -1.69
N PRO A 85 -4.70 -17.20 -2.56
CA PRO A 85 -4.39 -17.51 -3.96
C PRO A 85 -3.69 -16.36 -4.68
N ASP A 86 -2.69 -16.68 -5.52
CA ASP A 86 -1.91 -15.68 -6.28
C ASP A 86 -2.80 -14.73 -7.11
N ASN A 87 -3.92 -15.22 -7.63
CA ASN A 87 -4.86 -14.42 -8.42
C ASN A 87 -5.74 -13.48 -7.58
N GLN A 88 -5.56 -13.46 -6.26
CA GLN A 88 -6.24 -12.56 -5.32
C GLN A 88 -5.24 -11.62 -4.61
N VAL A 89 -3.97 -11.66 -5.00
CA VAL A 89 -2.91 -10.82 -4.45
C VAL A 89 -2.36 -9.92 -5.54
N LEU A 90 -2.19 -8.64 -5.21
CA LEU A 90 -1.40 -7.71 -6.02
C LEU A 90 -0.13 -7.37 -5.24
N LEU A 91 1.02 -7.82 -5.74
CA LEU A 91 2.31 -7.44 -5.17
C LEU A 91 2.66 -6.02 -5.61
N ASN A 92 3.08 -5.21 -4.65
CA ASN A 92 3.66 -3.90 -4.88
C ASN A 92 4.99 -3.80 -4.16
N ASP A 93 5.91 -3.04 -4.73
CA ASP A 93 7.13 -2.64 -4.05
C ASP A 93 6.80 -1.61 -2.95
N GLU A 94 7.48 -1.70 -1.81
CA GLU A 94 7.16 -0.83 -0.68
C GLU A 94 7.61 0.61 -0.89
N GLU A 95 8.73 0.86 -1.58
CA GLU A 95 9.19 2.21 -1.90
C GLU A 95 8.25 2.87 -2.90
N ASN A 96 7.79 2.11 -3.90
CA ASN A 96 6.76 2.58 -4.83
C ASN A 96 5.44 2.89 -4.11
N TRP A 97 5.03 2.03 -3.16
CA TRP A 97 3.86 2.30 -2.33
C TRP A 97 4.02 3.56 -1.47
N ASN A 98 5.19 3.74 -0.86
CA ASN A 98 5.53 4.94 -0.09
C ASN A 98 5.44 6.21 -0.95
N THR A 99 5.88 6.12 -2.20
CA THR A 99 5.79 7.21 -3.17
C THR A 99 4.33 7.60 -3.42
N ILE A 100 3.45 6.63 -3.68
CA ILE A 100 2.00 6.86 -3.89
C ILE A 100 1.34 7.43 -2.63
N LEU A 101 1.67 6.89 -1.45
CA LEU A 101 1.15 7.39 -0.17
C LEU A 101 1.45 8.87 0.08
N ASN A 102 2.56 9.37 -0.47
CA ASN A 102 3.05 10.74 -0.27
C ASN A 102 2.80 11.66 -1.47
N ARG A 103 1.89 11.29 -2.39
CA ARG A 103 1.61 12.05 -3.62
C ARG A 103 2.84 12.30 -4.49
N GLY A 104 3.72 11.31 -4.51
CA GLY A 104 4.92 11.33 -5.32
C GLY A 104 4.63 11.05 -6.79
N TYR A 105 5.63 11.35 -7.62
CA TYR A 105 5.67 10.92 -9.00
C TYR A 105 6.23 9.50 -9.05
N LEU A 106 5.44 8.56 -9.57
CA LEU A 106 5.88 7.18 -9.79
C LEU A 106 6.29 7.03 -11.26
N GLY A 107 7.59 7.09 -11.50
CA GLY A 107 8.20 6.92 -12.82
C GLY A 107 8.36 5.46 -13.23
N ASP A 108 8.78 5.25 -14.49
CA ASP A 108 9.07 3.92 -15.05
C ASP A 108 10.58 3.61 -15.04
N ALA A 109 11.38 4.47 -14.41
CA ALA A 109 12.83 4.35 -14.35
C ALA A 109 13.29 3.01 -13.74
N THR A 110 14.26 2.38 -14.39
CA THR A 110 14.85 1.10 -13.97
C THR A 110 16.33 1.22 -13.57
N SER A 111 16.88 2.43 -13.63
CA SER A 111 18.25 2.76 -13.24
C SER A 111 18.35 4.18 -12.67
N ASP A 112 19.38 4.45 -11.87
CA ASP A 112 19.63 5.77 -11.28
C ASP A 112 19.68 6.88 -12.34
N ALA A 113 20.29 6.60 -13.51
CA ALA A 113 20.39 7.58 -14.59
C ALA A 113 19.03 7.89 -15.25
N GLU A 114 18.16 6.88 -15.38
CA GLU A 114 16.79 7.08 -15.87
C GLU A 114 15.97 7.84 -14.83
N PHE A 115 16.13 7.50 -13.55
CA PHE A 115 15.45 8.18 -12.45
C PHE A 115 15.83 9.66 -12.38
N ASP A 116 17.12 9.98 -12.43
CA ASP A 116 17.63 11.36 -12.44
C ASP A 116 17.08 12.15 -13.64
N ALA A 117 17.02 11.52 -14.82
CA ALA A 117 16.49 12.16 -16.02
C ALA A 117 14.97 12.41 -15.92
N GLU A 118 14.22 11.45 -15.40
CA GLU A 118 12.78 11.58 -15.17
C GLU A 118 12.46 12.64 -14.11
N MET A 119 13.20 12.66 -13.00
CA MET A 119 13.06 13.67 -11.96
C MET A 119 13.40 15.07 -12.48
N ALA A 120 14.49 15.21 -13.25
CA ALA A 120 14.83 16.48 -13.89
C ALA A 120 13.72 16.95 -14.85
N TRP A 121 13.12 16.03 -15.62
CA TRP A 121 11.97 16.34 -16.46
C TRP A 121 10.75 16.76 -15.62
N PHE A 122 10.41 16.02 -14.58
CA PHE A 122 9.30 16.31 -13.67
C PHE A 122 9.44 17.70 -13.03
N ASP A 123 10.65 18.06 -12.60
CA ASP A 123 10.98 19.37 -12.01
C ASP A 123 10.84 20.52 -13.03
N THR A 124 10.92 20.24 -14.34
CA THR A 124 10.66 21.26 -15.37
C THR A 124 9.17 21.52 -15.62
N LEU A 125 8.28 20.66 -15.13
CA LEU A 125 6.84 20.80 -15.34
C LEU A 125 6.26 21.91 -14.45
N PRO A 126 5.30 22.71 -14.96
CA PRO A 126 4.46 23.55 -14.11
C PRO A 126 3.74 22.71 -13.05
N VAL A 127 3.47 23.31 -11.88
CA VAL A 127 2.84 22.62 -10.74
C VAL A 127 1.52 21.95 -11.14
N GLU A 128 0.71 22.55 -12.01
CA GLU A 128 -0.55 21.94 -12.43
C GLU A 128 -0.32 20.66 -13.24
N LYS A 129 0.79 20.57 -13.97
CA LYS A 129 1.16 19.36 -14.72
C LYS A 129 1.81 18.31 -13.82
N GLN A 130 2.56 18.72 -12.80
CA GLN A 130 3.10 17.80 -11.80
C GLN A 130 1.96 17.07 -11.07
N GLN A 131 0.92 17.79 -10.67
CA GLN A 131 -0.26 17.21 -10.00
C GLN A 131 -1.02 16.19 -10.88
N LEU A 132 -0.90 16.26 -12.21
CA LEU A 132 -1.54 15.31 -13.13
C LEU A 132 -0.78 13.99 -13.26
N VAL A 133 0.52 13.98 -12.96
CA VAL A 133 1.37 12.80 -13.08
C VAL A 133 1.75 12.20 -11.72
N GLN A 134 1.43 12.90 -10.63
CA GLN A 134 1.45 12.37 -9.27
C GLN A 134 0.24 11.45 -9.03
N HIS A 135 0.37 10.54 -8.07
CA HIS A 135 -0.69 9.59 -7.69
C HIS A 135 -1.28 9.88 -6.31
#